data_AF-A0A926DKV9-F1
#
_entry.id   AF-A0A926DKV9-F1
#
_cell.length_a   1.000
_cell.length_b   1.000
_cell.length_c   1.000
_cell.angle_alpha   90.00
_cell.angle_beta   90.00
_cell.angle_gamma   90.00
#
_symmetry.space_group_name_H-M   'P 1'
#
loop_
_entity.id
_entity.type
_entity.pdbx_description
1 polymer ?
#
loop_
_entity_poly.entity_id
_entity_poly.type
_entity_poly.pdbx_seq_one_letter_code
_entity_poly.pdbx_strand_id
1 'polypeptide(L)' 'MQKIVYISNSRDYTEQNDINDNKYLVRINKLLEEGWTISQLNPYTVDVDPKLENYLHKETLVSFVILEKNEEKSQ' A
#
# COMPACT_ATOMS: atom_id res chain seq x y z
N MET A 1 -3.02 -12.84 15.99
CA MET A 1 -1.69 -12.46 15.44
C MET A 1 -1.74 -11.08 14.79
N GLN A 2 -0.65 -10.32 14.86
CA GLN A 2 -0.51 -9.01 14.20
C GLN A 2 0.64 -9.05 13.17
N LYS A 3 0.48 -8.35 12.05
CA LYS A 3 1.48 -8.22 10.97
C LYS A 3 1.52 -6.79 10.49
N ILE A 4 2.71 -6.30 10.13
CA ILE A 4 2.90 -4.98 9.53
C ILE A 4 3.32 -5.17 8.07
N VAL A 5 2.67 -4.47 7.15
CA VAL A 5 2.99 -4.45 5.72
C VAL A 5 3.29 -3.03 5.30
N TYR A 6 4.44 -2.83 4.66
CA TYR A 6 4.79 -1.56 4.04
C TYR A 6 4.30 -1.55 2.58
N ILE A 7 3.54 -0.53 2.22
CA ILE A 7 3.19 -0.22 0.82
C ILE A 7 4.02 0.97 0.39
N SER A 8 4.60 0.89 -0.80
CA SER A 8 5.09 2.05 -1.54
C SER A 8 4.60 1.95 -2.97
N ASN A 9 3.92 3.00 -3.41
CA ASN A 9 3.37 3.14 -4.74
C ASN A 9 3.82 4.48 -5.30
N SER A 10 4.83 4.44 -6.18
CA SER A 10 5.17 5.59 -7.00
C SER A 10 4.20 5.63 -8.17
N ARG A 11 3.31 6.63 -8.18
CA ARG A 11 2.35 6.83 -9.25
C ARG A 11 2.93 7.78 -10.27
N ASP A 12 2.98 7.33 -11.52
CA ASP A 12 3.13 8.22 -12.65
C ASP A 12 1.73 8.67 -13.09
N TYR A 13 1.43 9.96 -12.99
CA TYR A 13 0.11 10.49 -13.34
C TYR A 13 -0.20 10.44 -14.84
N THR A 14 0.81 10.13 -15.67
CA THR A 14 0.61 9.93 -17.11
C THR A 14 0.14 8.52 -17.47
N GLU A 15 0.25 7.55 -16.55
CA GLU A 15 -0.28 6.20 -16.74
C GLU A 15 -1.80 6.17 -16.46
N GLN A 16 -2.61 5.99 -17.51
CA GLN A 16 -4.08 5.87 -17.45
C GLN A 16 -4.57 4.44 -17.16
N ASN A 17 -3.86 3.69 -16.33
CA ASN A 17 -4.28 2.33 -15.97
C ASN A 17 -5.32 2.35 -14.83
N ASP A 18 -6.10 1.27 -14.71
CA ASP A 18 -7.08 1.13 -13.62
C ASP A 18 -6.37 1.25 -12.26
N ILE A 19 -6.89 2.11 -11.40
CA ILE A 19 -6.37 2.35 -10.05
C ILE A 19 -6.45 1.09 -9.17
N ASN A 20 -7.32 0.13 -9.49
CA ASN A 20 -7.48 -1.12 -8.78
C ASN A 20 -6.51 -2.22 -9.26
N ASP A 21 -5.97 -2.13 -10.48
CA ASP A 21 -4.92 -3.02 -11.00
C ASP A 21 -3.53 -2.70 -10.44
N ASN A 22 -3.53 -2.07 -9.27
CA ASN A 22 -2.34 -1.59 -8.62
C ASN A 22 -1.52 -2.76 -8.06
N LYS A 23 -0.43 -3.08 -8.77
CA LYS A 23 0.55 -4.10 -8.37
C LYS A 23 1.09 -3.95 -6.94
N TYR A 24 1.03 -2.73 -6.37
CA TYR A 24 1.51 -2.45 -5.02
C TYR A 24 0.52 -2.88 -3.92
N LEU A 25 -0.75 -3.13 -4.26
CA LEU A 25 -1.78 -3.62 -3.33
C LEU A 25 -1.93 -5.14 -3.35
N VAL A 26 -1.32 -5.84 -4.31
CA VAL A 26 -1.44 -7.30 -4.48
C VAL A 26 -1.14 -8.08 -3.20
N ARG A 27 -0.11 -7.66 -2.45
CA ARG A 27 0.26 -8.35 -1.20
C ARG A 27 -0.81 -8.20 -0.12
N ILE A 28 -1.43 -7.03 -0.02
CA ILE A 28 -2.49 -6.77 0.96
C ILE A 28 -3.75 -7.50 0.54
N ASN A 29 -4.16 -7.41 -0.73
CA ASN A 29 -5.33 -8.11 -1.25
C ASN A 29 -5.27 -9.60 -0.94
N LYS A 30 -4.11 -10.24 -1.18
CA LYS A 30 -3.90 -11.65 -0.82
C LYS A 30 -4.04 -11.91 0.69
N LEU A 31 -3.54 -11.02 1.54
CA LEU A 31 -3.67 -11.19 3.00
C LEU A 31 -5.14 -11.02 3.45
N LEU A 32 -5.88 -10.11 2.83
CA LEU A 32 -7.32 -9.95 3.07
C LEU A 32 -8.10 -11.21 2.66
N GLU A 33 -7.79 -11.79 1.50
CA GLU A 33 -8.36 -13.07 1.04
C GLU A 33 -8.01 -14.23 1.98
N GLU A 34 -6.81 -14.23 2.57
CA GLU A 34 -6.37 -15.19 3.60
C GLU A 34 -7.06 -14.95 4.97
N GLY A 35 -7.98 -13.99 5.09
CA GLY A 35 -8.75 -13.71 6.30
C GLY A 35 -8.03 -12.81 7.32
N TRP A 36 -7.01 -12.06 6.89
CA TRP A 36 -6.48 -10.95 7.70
C TRP A 36 -7.40 -9.73 7.56
N THR A 37 -7.48 -8.90 8.60
CA THR A 37 -8.23 -7.65 8.60
C THR A 37 -7.26 -6.48 8.83
N ILE A 38 -7.54 -5.32 8.22
CA ILE A 38 -6.76 -4.10 8.48
C ILE A 38 -7.20 -3.53 9.81
N SER A 39 -6.29 -3.42 10.77
CA SER A 39 -6.54 -2.74 12.05
C SER A 39 -6.12 -1.27 12.01
N GLN A 40 -5.08 -0.94 11.26
CA GLN A 40 -4.65 0.45 11.05
C GLN A 40 -3.98 0.62 9.68
N LEU A 41 -4.23 1.77 9.03
CA LEU A 41 -3.55 2.18 7.81
C LEU A 41 -3.34 3.70 7.87
N ASN A 42 -2.07 4.11 7.89
CA ASN A 42 -1.69 5.53 7.90
C ASN A 42 -0.98 5.84 6.58
N PRO A 43 -1.63 6.51 5.62
CA PRO A 43 -1.01 6.87 4.35
C PRO A 43 -0.19 8.16 4.51
N TYR A 44 0.95 8.20 3.84
CA TYR A 44 1.79 9.38 3.68
C TYR A 44 2.09 9.57 2.19
N THR A 45 2.11 10.82 1.74
CA THR A 45 2.59 11.16 0.40
C THR A 45 4.00 11.72 0.55
N VAL A 46 4.92 11.20 -0.26
CA VAL A 46 6.28 11.72 -0.37
C VAL A 46 6.42 12.34 -1.75
N ASP A 47 6.57 13.65 -1.78
CA ASP A 47 6.87 14.40 -3.00
C ASP A 47 8.35 14.28 -3.34
N VAL A 48 8.65 14.06 -4.62
CA VAL A 48 10.03 14.03 -5.13
C VAL A 48 10.45 15.47 -5.47
N ASP A 49 11.65 15.88 -5.04
CA ASP A 49 12.16 17.25 -5.13
C ASP A 49 11.96 17.87 -6.53
N PRO A 50 11.25 19.03 -6.64
CA PRO A 50 11.00 19.71 -7.91
C PRO A 50 12.26 20.19 -8.63
N LYS A 51 13.43 20.20 -7.97
CA LYS A 51 14.73 20.57 -8.59
C LYS A 51 15.28 19.50 -9.54
N LEU A 52 14.68 18.32 -9.57
CA LEU A 52 14.97 17.29 -10.57
C LEU A 52 14.16 17.58 -11.85
N GLU A 53 14.50 18.67 -12.56
CA GLU A 53 13.77 19.23 -13.72
C GLU A 53 13.44 18.23 -14.86
N ASN A 54 14.02 17.03 -14.86
CA ASN A 54 13.82 16.00 -15.90
C ASN A 54 13.00 14.78 -15.45
N TYR A 55 12.58 14.70 -14.19
CA TYR A 55 11.73 13.60 -13.73
C TYR A 55 10.32 14.13 -13.56
N LEU A 56 9.38 13.54 -14.30
CA LEU A 56 7.93 13.71 -14.08
C LEU A 56 7.65 13.77 -12.58
N HIS A 57 6.80 14.70 -12.15
CA HIS A 57 6.33 14.81 -10.77
C HIS A 57 5.69 13.47 -10.34
N LYS A 58 6.51 12.59 -9.75
CA LYS A 58 6.10 11.29 -9.25
C LYS A 58 5.77 11.47 -7.79
N GLU A 59 4.48 11.48 -7.46
CA GLU A 59 4.06 11.35 -6.06
C GLU A 59 4.18 9.89 -5.67
N THR A 60 4.87 9.64 -4.54
CA THR A 60 4.99 8.29 -4.00
C THR A 60 4.13 8.18 -2.76
N LEU A 61 3.07 7.38 -2.86
CA LEU A 61 2.23 7.03 -1.72
C LEU A 61 2.92 5.91 -0.93
N VAL A 62 3.16 6.14 0.35
CA VAL A 62 3.74 5.15 1.26
C VAL A 62 2.82 4.95 2.45
N SER A 63 2.73 3.73 2.97
CA SER A 63 1.95 3.46 4.16
C SER A 63 2.47 2.25 4.91
N PHE A 64 2.38 2.30 6.24
CA PHE A 64 2.43 1.10 7.06
C PHE A 64 1.00 0.66 7.37
N VAL A 65 0.69 -0.57 6.99
CA VAL A 65 -0.60 -1.23 7.23
C VAL A 65 -0.41 -2.27 8.32
N ILE A 66 -1.16 -2.10 9.40
CA ILE A 66 -1.24 -3.07 10.47
C ILE A 66 -2.42 -3.99 10.17
N LEU A 67 -2.13 -5.29 10.08
CA LEU A 67 -3.07 -6.35 9.82
C LEU A 67 -3.19 -7.23 11.06
N GLU A 68 -4.40 -7.66 11.35
CA GLU A 68 -4.70 -8.57 12.44
C GLU A 68 -5.43 -9.79 11.92
N LYS A 69 -5.19 -10.92 12.55
CA LYS A 69 -5.94 -12.14 12.30
C LYS A 69 -6.19 -12.80 13.64
N ASN A 70 -7.46 -13.04 13.93
CA ASN A 70 -7.82 -13.85 15.09
C ASN A 70 -7.37 -15.27 14.79
N GLU A 71 -6.55 -15.82 15.67
CA GLU A 71 -6.44 -17.27 15.73
C GLU A 71 -7.75 -17.72 16.38
N GLU A 72 -8.59 -18.42 15.62
CA GLU A 72 -9.63 -19.21 16.26
C GLU A 72 -8.91 -20.11 17.26
N LYS A 73 -9.13 -19.86 18.55
CA LYS A 73 -8.81 -20.86 19.56
C LYS A 73 -9.72 -22.04 19.23
N SER A 74 -9.19 -23.03 18.51
CA SER A 74 -9.79 -24.36 18.46
C SER A 74 -9.95 -24.81 19.91
N GLN A 75 -11.18 -24.68 20.42
CA GLN A 75 -11.59 -25.24 21.71
C GLN A 75 -11.69 -26.75 21.59
#